data_AF-A0A6G1GZR0-F1
#
_entry.id   AF-A0A6G1GZR0-F1
#
_cell.length_a   1.000
_cell.length_b   1.000
_cell.length_c   1.000
_cell.angle_alpha   90.00
_cell.angle_beta   90.00
_cell.angle_gamma   90.00
#
_symmetry.space_group_name_H-M   'P 1'
#
loop_
_entity.id
_entity.type
_entity.pdbx_description
1 polymer ?
#
loop_
_entity_poly.entity_id
_entity_poly.type
_entity_poly.pdbx_seq_one_letter_code
_entity_poly.pdbx_strand_id
1 'polypeptide(L)'
;MREPTGADYTAIFDVERGAIISEYAFSPTAMIEKEHLSTTTPPLSRWSDITWLTWERLAAAANKPTSSLRHIIRREISNPTTQAILTSILARTSYPQDIPLLPGTWPGPLTVSMDSDAGKALLASPNGYGVAWMLVERREAMGAKRVKSATCLRDGEGKWSVGFEIEDVEGDGSGEGKPWRGVEEDD
;
A
#
# COMPACT_ATOMS: atom_id res chain seq x y z
N MET A 1 10.44 25.10 19.43
CA MET A 1 9.50 24.06 18.97
C MET A 1 9.39 24.22 17.46
N ARG A 2 9.51 23.13 16.67
CA ARG A 2 9.39 23.23 15.21
C ARG A 2 7.92 23.47 14.82
N GLU A 3 7.69 24.18 13.73
CA GLU A 3 6.34 24.37 13.18
C GLU A 3 5.73 23.01 12.77
N PRO A 4 4.46 22.74 13.10
CA PRO A 4 3.76 21.53 12.65
C PRO A 4 3.71 21.45 11.14
N THR A 5 4.01 20.29 10.58
CA THR A 5 3.98 20.08 9.12
C THR A 5 2.57 19.98 8.55
N GLY A 6 1.55 19.74 9.39
CA GLY A 6 0.18 19.47 8.93
C GLY A 6 -0.01 18.09 8.28
N ALA A 7 0.96 17.19 8.41
CA ALA A 7 0.83 15.81 7.94
C ALA A 7 -0.32 15.08 8.62
N ASP A 8 -1.01 14.23 7.87
CA ASP A 8 -2.17 13.47 8.36
C ASP A 8 -2.15 12.05 7.79
N TYR A 9 -2.25 11.09 8.70
CA TYR A 9 -2.37 9.67 8.43
C TYR A 9 -3.61 9.13 9.15
N THR A 10 -4.67 8.96 8.38
CA THR A 10 -5.95 8.44 8.89
C THR A 10 -6.25 7.09 8.25
N ALA A 11 -6.51 6.10 9.09
CA ALA A 11 -6.85 4.75 8.67
C ALA A 11 -7.76 4.04 9.67
N ILE A 12 -8.58 3.13 9.17
CA ILE A 12 -9.37 2.18 9.96
C ILE A 12 -8.56 0.88 10.05
N PHE A 13 -8.51 0.30 11.25
CA PHE A 13 -7.79 -0.94 11.54
C PHE A 13 -8.80 -1.99 12.02
N ASP A 14 -9.14 -2.94 11.15
CA ASP A 14 -9.97 -4.11 11.48
C ASP A 14 -9.04 -5.29 11.76
N VAL A 15 -8.55 -5.37 13.00
CA VAL A 15 -7.61 -6.40 13.43
C VAL A 15 -8.23 -7.80 13.37
N GLU A 16 -9.53 -7.90 13.67
CA GLU A 16 -10.25 -9.18 13.64
C GLU A 16 -10.27 -9.80 12.24
N ARG A 17 -10.44 -8.96 11.20
CA ARG A 17 -10.43 -9.41 9.80
C ARG A 17 -9.09 -9.27 9.11
N GLY A 18 -8.03 -8.84 9.81
CA GLY A 18 -6.72 -8.71 9.19
C GLY A 18 -6.64 -7.55 8.17
N ALA A 19 -7.35 -6.44 8.37
CA ALA A 19 -7.47 -5.39 7.37
C ALA A 19 -7.08 -3.99 7.86
N ILE A 20 -6.43 -3.23 6.99
CA ILE A 20 -6.17 -1.79 7.16
C ILE A 20 -6.82 -1.05 6.00
N ILE A 21 -7.58 0.00 6.30
CA ILE A 21 -8.23 0.85 5.29
C ILE A 21 -7.68 2.27 5.47
N SER A 22 -6.75 2.67 4.61
CA SER A 22 -6.16 4.00 4.63
C SER A 22 -7.07 4.99 3.90
N GLU A 23 -7.43 6.07 4.58
CA GLU A 23 -8.28 7.15 4.06
C GLU A 23 -7.43 8.35 3.65
N TYR A 24 -6.57 8.84 4.55
CA TYR A 24 -5.65 9.95 4.29
C TYR A 24 -4.22 9.53 4.56
N ALA A 25 -3.30 9.98 3.70
CA ALA A 25 -1.88 9.67 3.83
C ALA A 25 -0.99 10.82 3.32
N PHE A 26 -1.19 12.02 3.86
CA PHE A 26 -0.37 13.19 3.55
C PHE A 26 0.90 13.18 4.39
N SER A 27 2.04 12.98 3.74
CA SER A 27 3.32 12.93 4.44
C SER A 27 3.82 14.30 4.87
N PRO A 28 4.67 14.36 5.92
CA PRO A 28 5.31 15.62 6.31
C PRO A 28 6.07 16.26 5.15
N THR A 29 6.81 15.48 4.36
CA THR A 29 7.53 16.00 3.19
C THR A 29 6.57 16.60 2.16
N ALA A 30 5.47 15.92 1.84
CA ALA A 30 4.49 16.43 0.88
C ALA A 30 3.82 17.72 1.36
N MET A 31 3.50 17.82 2.66
CA MET A 31 2.90 19.03 3.23
C MET A 31 3.87 20.19 3.34
N ILE A 32 5.14 19.93 3.70
CA ILE A 32 6.20 20.95 3.70
C ILE A 32 6.36 21.55 2.30
N GLU A 33 6.41 20.71 1.27
CA GLU A 33 6.54 21.15 -0.12
C GLU A 33 5.31 21.95 -0.58
N LYS A 34 4.11 21.39 -0.34
CA LYS A 34 2.83 21.99 -0.76
C LYS A 34 2.56 23.35 -0.11
N GLU A 35 2.83 23.48 1.19
CA GLU A 35 2.53 24.68 1.97
C GLU A 35 3.75 25.60 2.13
N HIS A 36 4.88 25.28 1.48
CA HIS A 36 6.14 26.04 1.52
C HIS A 36 6.65 26.32 2.95
N LEU A 37 6.55 25.34 3.84
CA LEU A 37 6.87 25.50 5.25
C LEU A 37 8.39 25.54 5.49
N SER A 38 8.82 26.41 6.41
CA SER A 38 10.22 26.50 6.84
C SER A 38 10.54 25.53 7.99
N THR A 39 10.20 24.26 7.80
CA THR A 39 10.41 23.18 8.78
C THR A 39 11.01 21.95 8.12
N THR A 40 11.25 20.89 8.88
CA THR A 40 11.88 19.65 8.39
C THR A 40 11.05 18.43 8.74
N THR A 41 11.15 17.41 7.90
CA THR A 41 10.50 16.12 8.10
C THR A 41 10.99 15.46 9.39
N PRO A 42 10.09 14.99 10.29
CA PRO A 42 10.49 14.25 11.47
C PRO A 42 11.07 12.87 11.10
N PRO A 43 11.92 12.26 11.96
CA PRO A 43 12.47 10.94 11.67
C PRO A 43 11.40 9.87 11.39
N LEU A 44 10.36 9.82 12.23
CA LEU A 44 9.17 8.98 12.00
C LEU A 44 8.19 9.74 11.10
N SER A 45 8.30 9.53 9.80
CA SER A 45 7.52 10.27 8.79
C SER A 45 6.93 9.43 7.67
N ARG A 46 7.31 8.15 7.56
CA ARG A 46 6.79 7.28 6.50
C ARG A 46 5.44 6.71 6.90
N TRP A 47 4.53 6.64 5.93
CA TRP A 47 3.22 6.02 6.11
C TRP A 47 3.34 4.56 6.59
N SER A 48 4.28 3.79 6.02
CA SER A 48 4.50 2.38 6.36
C SER A 48 4.85 2.20 7.84
N ASP A 49 5.70 3.07 8.39
CA ASP A 49 6.14 3.00 9.78
C ASP A 49 5.02 3.35 10.75
N ILE A 50 4.32 4.46 10.50
CA ILE A 50 3.22 4.93 11.37
C ILE A 50 2.06 3.94 11.34
N THR A 51 1.74 3.42 10.16
CA THR A 51 0.69 2.41 9.99
C THR A 51 1.07 1.10 10.67
N TRP A 52 2.32 0.64 10.52
CA TRP A 52 2.82 -0.55 11.20
C TRP A 52 2.74 -0.42 12.71
N LEU A 53 3.26 0.67 13.29
CA LEU A 53 3.26 0.86 14.75
C LEU A 53 1.84 0.85 15.33
N THR A 54 0.89 1.38 14.57
CA THR A 54 -0.53 1.36 14.96
C THR A 54 -1.11 -0.05 14.84
N TRP A 55 -0.84 -0.75 13.74
CA TRP A 55 -1.25 -2.14 13.55
C TRP A 55 -0.71 -3.05 14.66
N GLU A 56 0.59 -2.96 14.95
CA GLU A 56 1.27 -3.72 16.00
C GLU A 56 0.63 -3.50 17.36
N ARG A 57 0.41 -2.24 17.73
CA ARG A 57 -0.23 -1.87 19.00
C ARG A 57 -1.66 -2.42 19.10
N LEU A 58 -2.46 -2.29 18.04
CA LEU A 58 -3.85 -2.74 18.04
C LEU A 58 -3.96 -4.27 18.00
N ALA A 59 -3.09 -4.95 17.26
CA ALA A 59 -2.98 -6.41 17.25
C ALA A 59 -2.66 -6.94 18.65
N ALA A 60 -1.67 -6.36 19.33
CA ALA A 60 -1.34 -6.71 20.71
C ALA A 60 -2.52 -6.48 21.67
N ALA A 61 -3.20 -5.33 21.57
CA ALA A 61 -4.36 -5.02 22.41
C ALA A 61 -5.54 -5.99 22.20
N ALA A 62 -5.71 -6.51 20.98
CA ALA A 62 -6.72 -7.50 20.63
C ALA A 62 -6.26 -8.96 20.85
N ASN A 63 -5.06 -9.18 21.39
CA ASN A 63 -4.44 -10.50 21.54
C ASN A 63 -4.41 -11.30 20.21
N LYS A 64 -4.09 -10.63 19.10
CA LYS A 64 -3.94 -11.20 17.77
C LYS A 64 -2.48 -11.12 17.32
N PRO A 65 -1.98 -12.12 16.57
CA PRO A 65 -0.65 -12.03 16.00
C PRO A 65 -0.59 -10.94 14.94
N THR A 66 0.48 -10.14 14.88
CA THR A 66 0.67 -9.12 13.83
C THR A 66 0.71 -9.73 12.43
N SER A 67 1.08 -11.00 12.32
CA SER A 67 1.05 -11.80 11.10
C SER A 67 -0.37 -12.10 10.59
N SER A 68 -1.44 -11.71 11.31
CA SER A 68 -2.84 -11.86 10.85
C SER A 68 -3.24 -10.87 9.74
N LEU A 69 -2.41 -9.87 9.43
CA LEU A 69 -2.67 -8.92 8.35
C LEU A 69 -2.83 -9.65 7.00
N ARG A 70 -3.94 -9.40 6.29
CA ARG A 70 -4.30 -10.00 5.00
C ARG A 70 -4.71 -8.98 3.96
N HIS A 71 -5.17 -7.79 4.36
CA HIS A 71 -5.67 -6.79 3.43
C HIS A 71 -5.20 -5.39 3.77
N ILE A 72 -4.79 -4.64 2.75
CA ILE A 72 -4.60 -3.19 2.87
C ILE A 72 -5.36 -2.50 1.75
N ILE A 73 -6.24 -1.58 2.10
CA ILE A 73 -7.06 -0.83 1.16
C ILE A 73 -6.59 0.63 1.18
N ARG A 74 -6.28 1.15 -0.01
CA ARG A 74 -5.95 2.56 -0.26
C ARG A 74 -7.18 3.21 -0.89
N ARG A 75 -7.91 4.00 -0.09
CA ARG A 75 -9.11 4.71 -0.56
C ARG A 75 -8.75 6.03 -1.23
N GLU A 76 -9.60 6.45 -2.17
CA GLU A 76 -9.61 7.78 -2.79
C GLU A 76 -8.21 8.31 -3.14
N ILE A 77 -7.47 7.51 -3.90
CA ILE A 77 -6.10 7.78 -4.29
C ILE A 77 -6.04 9.08 -5.10
N SER A 78 -5.38 10.09 -4.55
CA SER A 78 -5.15 11.41 -5.19
C SER A 78 -3.80 11.54 -5.87
N ASN A 79 -2.88 10.59 -5.68
CA ASN A 79 -1.53 10.63 -6.26
C ASN A 79 -1.58 10.48 -7.79
N PRO A 80 -1.15 11.49 -8.58
CA PRO A 80 -1.29 11.48 -10.03
C PRO A 80 -0.58 10.31 -10.71
N THR A 81 0.63 9.95 -10.24
CA THR A 81 1.40 8.81 -10.77
C THR A 81 0.64 7.50 -10.62
N THR A 82 0.04 7.27 -9.45
CA THR A 82 -0.76 6.05 -9.20
C THR A 82 -2.03 6.04 -10.07
N GLN A 83 -2.73 7.18 -10.18
CA GLN A 83 -3.91 7.29 -11.03
C GLN A 83 -3.59 7.04 -12.51
N ALA A 84 -2.46 7.55 -13.00
CA ALA A 84 -2.01 7.32 -14.38
C ALA A 84 -1.69 5.84 -14.62
N ILE A 85 -1.05 5.16 -13.67
CA ILE A 85 -0.80 3.72 -13.73
C ILE A 85 -2.13 2.95 -13.78
N LEU A 86 -3.08 3.24 -12.89
CA LEU A 86 -4.38 2.58 -12.86
C LEU A 86 -5.18 2.80 -14.14
N THR A 87 -5.15 4.02 -14.69
CA THR A 87 -5.78 4.35 -15.97
C THR A 87 -5.13 3.57 -17.12
N SER A 88 -3.79 3.49 -17.15
CA SER A 88 -3.05 2.70 -18.14
C SER A 88 -3.36 1.21 -18.05
N ILE A 89 -3.48 0.67 -16.83
CA ILE A 89 -3.91 -0.71 -16.60
C ILE A 89 -5.31 -0.92 -17.18
N LEU A 90 -6.28 -0.06 -16.82
CA LEU A 90 -7.66 -0.17 -17.29
C LEU A 90 -7.76 -0.11 -18.82
N ALA A 91 -7.01 0.80 -19.45
CA ALA A 91 -6.98 0.99 -20.91
C ALA A 91 -6.44 -0.22 -21.69
N ARG A 92 -5.72 -1.13 -21.01
CA ARG A 92 -5.19 -2.38 -21.60
C ARG A 92 -6.10 -3.58 -21.38
N THR A 93 -7.27 -3.37 -20.78
CA THR A 93 -8.27 -4.42 -20.57
C THR A 93 -9.46 -4.22 -21.51
N SER A 94 -10.35 -5.20 -21.56
CA SER A 94 -11.65 -5.07 -22.22
C SER A 94 -12.72 -4.38 -21.36
N TYR A 95 -12.36 -3.87 -20.18
CA TYR A 95 -13.32 -3.19 -19.30
C TYR A 95 -13.76 -1.85 -19.94
N PRO A 96 -15.02 -1.44 -19.73
CA PRO A 96 -15.46 -0.11 -20.11
C PRO A 96 -14.66 0.95 -19.34
N GLN A 97 -14.21 2.00 -20.04
CA GLN A 97 -13.36 3.03 -19.46
C GLN A 97 -14.13 4.06 -18.61
N ASP A 98 -15.42 4.23 -18.93
CA ASP A 98 -16.28 5.28 -18.36
C ASP A 98 -17.34 4.74 -17.39
N ILE A 99 -17.23 3.47 -16.99
CA ILE A 99 -18.18 2.84 -16.05
C ILE A 99 -17.50 2.59 -14.70
N PRO A 100 -18.21 2.81 -13.58
CA PRO A 100 -17.70 2.48 -12.24
C PRO A 100 -17.34 1.00 -12.08
N LEU A 101 -16.21 0.75 -11.45
CA LEU A 101 -15.67 -0.57 -11.13
C LEU A 101 -15.94 -0.90 -9.67
N LEU A 102 -17.21 -1.13 -9.33
CA LEU A 102 -17.67 -1.36 -7.95
C LEU A 102 -18.23 -2.77 -7.76
N PRO A 103 -18.14 -3.36 -6.56
CA PRO A 103 -18.82 -4.62 -6.27
C PRO A 103 -20.32 -4.53 -6.59
N GLY A 104 -20.87 -5.54 -7.24
CA GLY A 104 -22.28 -5.59 -7.62
C GLY A 104 -22.65 -4.76 -8.87
N THR A 105 -21.70 -4.07 -9.50
CA THR A 105 -21.90 -3.47 -10.84
C THR A 105 -21.30 -4.38 -11.92
N TRP A 106 -21.72 -4.18 -13.17
CA TRP A 106 -21.00 -4.71 -14.34
C TRP A 106 -19.98 -3.66 -14.81
N PRO A 107 -18.71 -4.02 -15.10
CA PRO A 107 -18.11 -5.36 -15.01
C PRO A 107 -17.66 -5.75 -13.59
N GLY A 108 -17.80 -4.84 -12.63
CA GLY A 108 -17.29 -5.01 -11.27
C GLY A 108 -15.85 -4.55 -11.13
N PRO A 109 -15.20 -4.82 -9.98
CA PRO A 109 -13.81 -4.45 -9.75
C PRO A 109 -12.85 -5.17 -10.71
N LEU A 110 -11.74 -4.51 -11.06
CA LEU A 110 -10.66 -5.13 -11.84
C LEU A 110 -9.63 -5.72 -10.88
N THR A 111 -9.41 -7.04 -10.91
CA THR A 111 -8.37 -7.68 -10.09
C THR A 111 -7.17 -8.06 -10.94
N VAL A 112 -5.96 -7.69 -10.50
CA VAL A 112 -4.69 -8.01 -11.17
C VAL A 112 -3.78 -8.82 -10.23
N SER A 113 -3.11 -9.83 -10.78
CA SER A 113 -2.06 -10.57 -10.07
C SER A 113 -0.78 -9.75 -10.00
N MET A 114 -0.06 -9.80 -8.88
CA MET A 114 1.26 -9.15 -8.73
C MET A 114 2.35 -9.76 -9.63
N ASP A 115 2.12 -10.95 -10.20
CA ASP A 115 3.05 -11.57 -11.16
C ASP A 115 2.91 -11.01 -12.59
N SER A 116 1.80 -10.32 -12.88
CA SER A 116 1.56 -9.66 -14.16
C SER A 116 2.26 -8.30 -14.26
N ASP A 117 2.48 -7.80 -15.48
CA ASP A 117 3.06 -6.46 -15.68
C ASP A 117 2.19 -5.36 -15.07
N ALA A 118 0.86 -5.50 -15.11
CA ALA A 118 -0.07 -4.57 -14.47
C ALA A 118 0.10 -4.57 -12.95
N GLY A 119 0.21 -5.76 -12.34
CA GLY A 119 0.45 -5.91 -10.91
C GLY A 119 1.80 -5.34 -10.49
N LYS A 120 2.88 -5.64 -11.21
CA LYS A 120 4.22 -5.08 -10.96
C LYS A 120 4.24 -3.56 -11.07
N ALA A 121 3.60 -3.00 -12.10
CA ALA A 121 3.48 -1.55 -12.26
C ALA A 121 2.73 -0.91 -11.08
N LEU A 122 1.65 -1.55 -10.61
CA LEU A 122 0.89 -1.06 -9.47
C LEU A 122 1.66 -1.21 -8.16
N LEU A 123 2.41 -2.30 -7.97
CA LEU A 123 3.27 -2.50 -6.81
C LEU A 123 4.40 -1.46 -6.74
N ALA A 124 4.92 -1.04 -7.90
CA ALA A 124 5.93 0.02 -8.01
C ALA A 124 5.34 1.44 -7.87
N SER A 125 4.00 1.60 -7.89
CA SER A 125 3.37 2.90 -7.69
C SER A 125 3.60 3.43 -6.27
N PRO A 126 3.50 4.75 -6.03
CA PRO A 126 3.62 5.29 -4.66
C PRO A 126 2.69 4.64 -3.62
N ASN A 127 1.49 4.19 -4.01
CA ASN A 127 0.56 3.52 -3.11
C ASN A 127 0.85 2.02 -2.92
N GLY A 128 1.36 1.34 -3.93
CA GLY A 128 1.79 -0.06 -3.83
C GLY A 128 3.12 -0.20 -3.09
N TYR A 129 4.06 0.71 -3.33
CA TYR A 129 5.39 0.70 -2.74
C TYR A 129 5.32 0.78 -1.22
N GLY A 130 4.50 1.68 -0.67
CA GLY A 130 4.32 1.79 0.78
C GLY A 130 3.83 0.48 1.43
N VAL A 131 2.96 -0.25 0.74
CA VAL A 131 2.48 -1.57 1.19
C VAL A 131 3.60 -2.59 1.15
N ALA A 132 4.28 -2.72 0.02
CA ALA A 132 5.39 -3.66 -0.14
C ALA A 132 6.51 -3.40 0.87
N TRP A 133 6.88 -2.12 1.04
CA TRP A 133 7.92 -1.68 1.96
C TRP A 133 7.60 -2.05 3.42
N MET A 134 6.35 -1.86 3.84
CA MET A 134 5.89 -2.28 5.18
C MET A 134 6.05 -3.79 5.39
N LEU A 135 5.72 -4.62 4.39
CA LEU A 135 5.86 -6.08 4.50
C LEU A 135 7.34 -6.50 4.60
N VAL A 136 8.22 -5.85 3.84
CA VAL A 136 9.66 -6.14 3.82
C VAL A 136 10.32 -5.73 5.13
N GLU A 137 10.15 -4.49 5.58
CA GLU A 137 10.80 -3.98 6.80
C GLU A 137 10.33 -4.68 8.08
N ARG A 138 9.11 -5.24 8.06
CA ARG A 138 8.49 -5.86 9.23
C ARG A 138 8.40 -7.37 9.11
N ARG A 139 9.23 -7.97 8.24
CA ARG A 139 9.32 -9.42 8.02
C ARG A 139 9.60 -10.20 9.31
N GLU A 140 10.42 -9.68 10.21
CA GLU A 140 10.72 -10.35 11.49
C GLU A 140 9.48 -10.50 12.37
N ALA A 141 8.59 -9.51 12.36
CA ALA A 141 7.36 -9.52 13.17
C ALA A 141 6.21 -10.26 12.48
N MET A 142 6.08 -10.14 11.15
CA MET A 142 4.96 -10.72 10.40
C MET A 142 5.23 -12.10 9.80
N GLY A 143 6.49 -12.53 9.73
CA GLY A 143 6.92 -13.59 8.84
C GLY A 143 7.06 -13.09 7.39
N ALA A 144 7.51 -13.97 6.49
CA ALA A 144 7.63 -13.66 5.08
C ALA A 144 6.23 -13.53 4.45
N LYS A 145 5.91 -12.33 3.96
CA LYS A 145 4.65 -12.01 3.29
C LYS A 145 4.87 -11.33 1.96
N ARG A 146 3.93 -11.49 1.04
CA ARG A 146 3.91 -10.76 -0.24
C ARG A 146 2.51 -10.28 -0.57
N VAL A 147 2.43 -9.26 -1.41
CA VAL A 147 1.17 -8.89 -2.07
C VAL A 147 0.92 -9.91 -3.18
N LYS A 148 -0.24 -10.56 -3.14
CA LYS A 148 -0.67 -11.57 -4.11
C LYS A 148 -1.40 -10.93 -5.28
N SER A 149 -2.37 -10.10 -4.96
CA SER A 149 -3.28 -9.49 -5.93
C SER A 149 -3.65 -8.07 -5.49
N ALA A 150 -4.14 -7.29 -6.45
CA ALA A 150 -4.70 -5.99 -6.19
C ALA A 150 -6.04 -5.86 -6.93
N THR A 151 -7.06 -5.44 -6.19
CA THR A 151 -8.39 -5.15 -6.71
C THR A 151 -8.53 -3.64 -6.86
N CYS A 152 -8.58 -3.19 -8.11
CA CYS A 152 -8.76 -1.79 -8.49
C CYS A 152 -10.25 -1.46 -8.59
N LEU A 153 -10.65 -0.39 -7.91
CA LEU A 153 -12.00 0.16 -7.92
C LEU A 153 -11.98 1.59 -8.45
N ARG A 154 -13.02 1.95 -9.17
CA ARG A 154 -13.27 3.32 -9.64
C ARG A 154 -14.71 3.67 -9.36
N ASP A 155 -14.97 4.70 -8.58
CA ASP A 155 -16.33 5.11 -8.26
C ASP A 155 -16.99 5.93 -9.38
N GLY A 156 -18.24 6.35 -9.18
CA GLY A 156 -19.00 7.18 -10.11
C GLY A 156 -18.45 8.59 -10.30
N GLU A 157 -17.60 9.06 -9.39
CA GLU A 157 -16.89 10.35 -9.48
C GLU A 157 -15.53 10.19 -10.17
N GLY A 158 -15.16 8.96 -10.56
CA GLY A 158 -13.90 8.64 -11.20
C GLY A 158 -12.72 8.49 -10.24
N LYS A 159 -12.95 8.50 -8.92
CA LYS A 159 -11.88 8.32 -7.91
C LYS A 159 -11.47 6.87 -7.83
N TRP A 160 -10.16 6.67 -7.73
CA TRP A 160 -9.55 5.35 -7.65
C TRP A 160 -9.39 4.89 -6.21
N SER A 161 -9.64 3.61 -5.95
CA SER A 161 -9.24 2.91 -4.73
C SER A 161 -8.63 1.56 -5.09
N VAL A 162 -7.71 1.06 -4.26
CA VAL A 162 -7.07 -0.24 -4.49
C VAL A 162 -7.06 -1.06 -3.20
N GLY A 163 -7.56 -2.29 -3.26
CA GLY A 163 -7.41 -3.29 -2.20
C GLY A 163 -6.29 -4.26 -2.53
N PHE A 164 -5.25 -4.32 -1.71
CA PHE A 164 -4.14 -5.26 -1.81
C PHE A 164 -4.42 -6.50 -0.95
N GLU A 165 -4.40 -7.67 -1.57
CA GLU A 165 -4.47 -8.97 -0.89
C GLU A 165 -3.05 -9.45 -0.55
N ILE A 166 -2.83 -9.84 0.69
CA ILE A 166 -1.53 -10.26 1.23
C ILE A 166 -1.60 -11.73 1.59
N GLU A 167 -0.59 -12.48 1.19
CA GLU A 167 -0.43 -13.89 1.55
C GLU A 167 0.93 -14.14 2.19
N ASP A 168 1.00 -15.26 2.92
CA ASP A 168 2.25 -15.79 3.43
C ASP A 168 3.08 -16.35 2.27
N VAL A 169 4.39 -16.11 2.29
CA VAL A 169 5.30 -16.77 1.35
C VAL A 169 5.59 -18.15 1.91
N GLU A 170 5.12 -19.21 1.25
CA GLU A 170 5.53 -20.56 1.58
C GLU A 170 7.06 -20.64 1.49
N GLY A 171 7.70 -21.09 2.58
CA GLY A 171 9.14 -21.30 2.55
C GLY A 171 9.46 -22.34 1.50
N ASP A 172 10.32 -21.99 0.53
CA ASP A 172 11.21 -23.03 0.05
C ASP A 172 11.93 -23.58 1.28
N GLY A 173 12.14 -24.90 1.36
CA GLY A 173 12.78 -25.52 2.53
C GLY A 173 14.25 -25.09 2.75
N SER A 174 14.71 -23.98 2.19
CA SER A 174 16.03 -23.41 2.41
C SER A 174 15.95 -22.26 3.40
N GLY A 175 16.07 -22.60 4.68
CA GLY A 175 16.33 -21.66 5.78
C GLY A 175 17.70 -20.95 5.71
N GLU A 176 18.12 -20.51 4.52
CA GLU A 176 19.23 -19.59 4.31
C GLU A 176 18.82 -18.60 3.22
N GLY A 177 18.19 -17.50 3.64
CA GLY A 177 18.04 -16.35 2.75
C GLY A 177 19.43 -15.90 2.30
N LYS A 178 19.75 -16.11 1.02
CA LYS A 178 20.99 -15.57 0.45
C LYS A 178 21.00 -14.06 0.72
N PRO A 179 22.09 -13.51 1.32
CA PRO A 179 22.16 -12.09 1.56
C PRO A 179 22.05 -11.36 0.22
N TRP A 180 21.33 -10.23 0.25
CA TRP A 180 21.16 -9.32 -0.87
C TRP A 180 22.54 -8.96 -1.42
N ARG A 181 22.86 -9.44 -2.63
CA ARG A 181 24.07 -9.02 -3.34
C ARG A 181 23.77 -7.67 -3.96
N GLY A 182 24.36 -6.62 -3.39
CA GLY A 182 24.35 -5.30 -4.00
C GLY A 182 24.88 -5.35 -5.42
N VAL A 183 24.44 -4.41 -6.25
CA VAL A 183 24.97 -4.20 -7.59
C VAL A 183 26.42 -3.75 -7.42
N GLU A 184 27.38 -4.54 -7.90
CA GLU A 184 28.76 -4.09 -8.06
C GLU A 184 28.74 -2.95 -9.10
N GLU A 185 29.18 -1.77 -8.68
CA GLU A 185 29.49 -0.67 -9.60
C GLU A 185 30.75 -1.08 -10.37
N ASP A 186 30.60 -1.33 -11.66
CA ASP A 186 31.73 -1.48 -12.57
C ASP A 186 32.41 -0.11 -12.76
N ASP A 187 33.68 -0.01 -12.34
CA ASP A 187 34.61 1.09 -12.60
C ASP A 187 34.99 1.21 -14.10
#